data_AF-A0A7L3CUA9-F1
#
_entry.id   AF-A0A7L3CUA9-F1
#
_cell.length_a   1.000
_cell.length_b   1.000
_cell.length_c   1.000
_cell.angle_alpha   90.00
_cell.angle_beta   90.00
_cell.angle_gamma   90.00
#
_symmetry.space_group_name_H-M   'P 1'
#
loop_
_entity.id
_entity.type
_entity.pdbx_description
1 polymer ?
#
loop_
_entity_poly.entity_id
_entity_poly.type
_entity_poly.pdbx_seq_one_letter_code
_entity_poly.pdbx_strand_id
1 'polypeptide(L)' 'GGDVLLHLNPRLGEGAVVRNSLLGGAWGAEERDLPHNPFQRGRYFDVSARGG' A
#
# COMPACT_ATOMS: atom_id res chain seq x y z
N GLY A 1 -0.30 12.16 -18.04
CA GLY A 1 0.87 11.55 -17.39
C GLY A 1 0.79 11.87 -15.91
N GLY A 2 0.45 10.89 -15.10
CA GLY A 2 0.19 11.06 -13.67
C GLY A 2 -0.26 9.76 -13.02
N ASP A 3 0.07 8.63 -13.65
CA ASP A 3 -0.32 7.32 -13.17
C ASP A 3 0.58 6.90 -12.02
N VAL A 4 0.00 6.20 -11.04
CA VAL A 4 0.71 5.58 -9.93
C VAL A 4 0.56 4.08 -10.09
N LEU A 5 1.63 3.42 -10.55
CA LEU A 5 1.60 1.96 -10.77
C LEU A 5 1.46 1.19 -9.45
N LEU A 6 2.07 1.69 -8.37
CA LEU A 6 1.96 1.13 -7.03
C LEU A 6 1.80 2.24 -5.99
N HIS A 7 0.62 2.30 -5.38
CA HIS A 7 0.36 3.09 -4.18
C HIS A 7 0.29 2.15 -2.98
N LEU A 8 1.28 2.22 -2.09
CA LEU A 8 1.31 1.49 -0.83
C LEU A 8 0.92 2.45 0.31
N ASN A 9 -0.21 2.19 0.97
CA ASN A 9 -0.75 3.08 1.99
C ASN A 9 -1.08 2.33 3.31
N PRO A 10 -0.11 2.26 4.25
CA PRO A 10 -0.37 1.81 5.60
C PRO A 10 -1.32 2.77 6.32
N ARG A 11 -2.53 2.32 6.65
CA ARG A 11 -3.52 3.07 7.43
C ARG A 11 -3.54 2.55 8.85
N LEU A 12 -2.64 3.09 9.69
CA LEU A 12 -2.45 2.62 11.07
C LEU A 12 -3.72 2.73 11.94
N GLY A 13 -4.62 3.67 11.63
CA GLY A 13 -5.91 3.80 12.33
C GLY A 13 -6.89 2.65 12.02
N GLU A 14 -6.82 2.09 10.82
CA GLU A 14 -7.67 0.99 10.37
C GLU A 14 -7.01 -0.38 10.56
N GLY A 15 -5.73 -0.42 10.98
CA GLY A 15 -4.96 -1.66 11.05
C GLY A 15 -4.74 -2.32 9.69
N ALA A 16 -4.84 -1.56 8.59
CA ALA A 16 -4.78 -2.07 7.23
C ALA A 16 -3.58 -1.52 6.45
N VAL A 17 -3.18 -2.25 5.40
CA VAL A 17 -2.28 -1.72 4.37
C VAL A 17 -3.01 -1.82 3.04
N VAL A 18 -3.37 -0.66 2.51
CA VAL A 18 -4.07 -0.57 1.23
C VAL A 18 -3.03 -0.53 0.11
N ARG A 19 -3.21 -1.38 -0.90
CA ARG A 19 -2.50 -1.25 -2.19
C ARG A 19 -3.48 -0.93 -3.29
N ASN A 20 -3.04 -0.11 -4.24
CA ASN A 20 -3.83 0.25 -5.40
C ASN A 20 -2.94 0.81 -6.53
N SER A 21 -3.52 1.03 -7.69
CA SER A 21 -2.95 1.80 -8.79
C SER A 21 -3.88 2.95 -9.18
N LEU A 22 -3.30 4.09 -9.55
CA LEU A 22 -4.00 5.22 -10.16
C LEU A 22 -3.69 5.20 -11.65
N LEU A 23 -4.66 4.83 -12.49
CA LEU A 23 -4.47 4.73 -13.94
C LEU A 23 -5.51 5.60 -14.64
N GLY A 24 -5.06 6.48 -15.54
CA GLY A 24 -5.96 7.39 -16.25
C GLY A 24 -6.69 8.37 -15.32
N GLY A 25 -6.10 8.67 -14.16
CA GLY A 25 -6.68 9.55 -13.15
C GLY A 25 -7.75 8.91 -12.25
N ALA A 26 -7.95 7.58 -12.32
CA ALA A 26 -8.88 6.85 -11.47
C ALA A 26 -8.17 5.78 -10.63
N TRP A 27 -8.56 5.67 -9.37
CA TRP A 27 -8.10 4.59 -8.50
C TRP A 27 -8.83 3.29 -8.86
N GLY A 28 -8.09 2.19 -8.86
CA GLY A 28 -8.66 0.85 -8.98
C GLY A 28 -9.36 0.39 -7.69
N ALA A 29 -9.68 -0.90 -7.63
CA ALA A 29 -10.16 -1.53 -6.40
C ALA A 29 -9.03 -1.64 -5.38
N GLU A 30 -9.32 -1.36 -4.10
CA GLU A 30 -8.33 -1.50 -3.03
C GLU A 30 -8.01 -2.97 -2.76
N GLU A 31 -6.73 -3.30 -2.75
CA GLU A 31 -6.24 -4.56 -2.20
C GLU A 31 -5.83 -4.39 -0.74
N ARG A 32 -6.47 -5.13 0.16
CA ARG A 32 -6.31 -4.97 1.62
C ARG A 32 -5.84 -6.23 2.33
N ASP A 33 -5.98 -7.38 1.68
CA ASP A 33 -5.68 -8.68 2.25
C ASP A 33 -4.18 -8.86 2.43
N LEU A 34 -3.77 -9.08 3.68
CA LEU A 34 -2.40 -9.41 4.05
C LEU A 34 -2.43 -10.48 5.14
N PRO A 35 -1.51 -11.46 5.10
CA PRO A 35 -1.39 -12.45 6.17
C PRO A 35 -0.91 -11.81 7.48
N HIS A 36 -0.19 -10.68 7.42
CA HIS A 36 0.29 -9.93 8.56
C HIS A 36 0.47 -8.45 8.20
N ASN A 37 0.10 -7.55 9.11
CA ASN A 37 0.38 -6.12 8.98
C ASN A 37 1.68 -5.75 9.72
N PRO A 38 2.77 -5.41 9.01
CA PRO A 38 4.05 -5.09 9.63
C PRO A 38 4.12 -3.67 10.20
N PHE A 39 3.14 -2.81 9.93
CA PHE A 39 3.17 -1.41 10.33
C PHE A 39 2.49 -1.19 11.68
N GLN A 40 3.28 -0.78 12.68
CA GLN A 40 2.82 -0.51 14.03
C GLN A 40 3.39 0.81 14.55
N ARG A 41 2.60 1.57 15.33
CA ARG A 41 3.05 2.84 15.91
C ARG A 41 4.27 2.60 16.80
N GLY A 42 5.31 3.43 16.65
CA GLY A 42 6.52 3.38 17.48
C GLY A 42 7.46 2.21 17.18
N ARG A 43 7.21 1.42 16.12
CA ARG A 43 8.08 0.31 15.73
C ARG A 43 8.77 0.57 14.41
N TYR A 44 10.04 0.17 14.34
CA TYR A 44 10.81 0.15 13.09
C TYR A 44 10.29 -0.95 12.16
N PHE A 45 10.43 -0.70 10.86
CA PHE A 45 10.08 -1.63 9.80
C PHE A 45 11.03 -1.44 8.62
N ASP A 46 11.23 -2.50 7.83
CA ASP A 46 11.96 -2.48 6.57
C ASP A 46 11.00 -2.84 5.42
N VAL A 47 11.14 -2.16 4.28
CA VAL A 47 10.39 -2.46 3.06
C VAL A 47 11.37 -2.67 1.91
N SER A 48 11.23 -3.80 1.22
CA SER A 48 11.92 -4.05 -0.03
C SER A 48 10.91 -4.33 -1.14
N ALA A 49 10.93 -3.55 -2.21
CA ALA A 49 10.17 -3.80 -3.42
C ALA A 49 11.13 -4.28 -4.52
N ARG A 50 10.73 -5.31 -5.28
CA ARG A 50 11.49 -5.84 -6.41
C ARG A 50 10.60 -5.79 -7.63
N GLY A 51 10.99 -5.02 -8.63
CA GLY A 51 10.42 -5.07 -9.97
C GLY A 51 11.16 -6.13 -10.78
N GLY A 52 10.43 -6.87 -11.63
CA GLY A 52 11.03 -7.71 -12.67
C GLY A 52 11.54 -6.88 -13.83
#